data_AF-A0A846HGU2-F1
#
_entry.id   AF-A0A846HGU2-F1
#
_cell.length_a   1.000
_cell.length_b   1.000
_cell.length_c   1.000
_cell.angle_alpha   90.00
_cell.angle_beta   90.00
_cell.angle_gamma   90.00
#
_symmetry.space_group_name_H-M   'P 1'
#
loop_
_entity.id
_entity.type
_entity.pdbx_description
1 polymer ?
#
loop_
_entity_poly.entity_id
_entity_poly.type
_entity_poly.pdbx_seq_one_letter_code
_entity_poly.pdbx_strand_id
1 'polypeptide(L)'
;MTTEETNLLTEANRVNYRLRSTFFYRKLKEYNTLSFNAKINALLPVKHLYNWDAWVNWGIGEDAFTYINEHPDFELIQIFCHPRLIREHSTLLAYYRNIAALSQKAVKYLVGVDVKKIETDEENRYSLTEDKALALSQLFNEHISLIIDSSIESLTKEELYGILLASTGAQIDGSWRNAIGEEAEKVVQRLLIKEAKEHNLLAAFIPRVSTAIELYNPDKLEE
;
A
#
# COMPACT_ATOMS: atom_id res chain seq x y z
N MET A 1 -22.44 32.99 -5.13
CA MET A 1 -22.88 32.05 -4.08
C MET A 1 -23.58 32.85 -3.01
N THR A 2 -24.72 32.37 -2.53
CA THR A 2 -25.39 32.96 -1.37
C THR A 2 -24.60 32.64 -0.09
N THR A 3 -24.81 33.43 0.97
CA THR A 3 -24.19 33.18 2.30
C THR A 3 -24.54 31.77 2.81
N GLU A 4 -25.72 31.27 2.47
CA GLU A 4 -26.20 29.94 2.84
C GLU A 4 -25.47 28.81 2.09
N GLU A 5 -25.30 28.94 0.77
CA GLU A 5 -24.49 28.01 -0.03
C GLU A 5 -23.04 27.92 0.47
N THR A 6 -22.48 29.07 0.86
CA THR A 6 -21.11 29.16 1.39
C THR A 6 -20.98 28.45 2.74
N ASN A 7 -21.99 28.59 3.61
CA ASN A 7 -22.05 27.91 4.90
C ASN A 7 -22.19 26.39 4.74
N LEU A 8 -23.05 25.94 3.83
CA LEU A 8 -23.24 24.52 3.54
C LEU A 8 -21.97 23.88 2.98
N LEU A 9 -21.28 24.55 2.04
CA LEU A 9 -20.02 24.09 1.49
C LEU A 9 -18.93 23.98 2.58
N THR A 10 -18.89 24.96 3.48
CA THR A 10 -17.94 24.97 4.60
C THR A 10 -18.20 23.80 5.55
N GLU A 11 -19.46 23.52 5.89
CA GLU A 11 -19.80 22.41 6.77
C GLU A 11 -19.53 21.05 6.11
N ALA A 12 -19.85 20.90 4.81
CA ALA A 12 -19.51 19.71 4.04
C ALA A 12 -18.00 19.45 4.03
N ASN A 13 -17.19 20.49 3.83
CA ASN A 13 -15.73 20.40 3.93
C ASN A 13 -15.27 20.00 5.33
N ARG A 14 -15.87 20.57 6.39
CA ARG A 14 -15.54 20.19 7.78
C ARG A 14 -15.80 18.71 8.04
N VAL A 15 -16.94 18.18 7.60
CA VAL A 15 -17.26 16.75 7.72
C VAL A 15 -16.25 15.91 6.95
N ASN A 16 -15.92 16.30 5.71
CA ASN A 16 -14.94 15.61 4.88
C ASN A 16 -13.55 15.53 5.57
N TYR A 17 -13.02 16.65 6.07
CA TYR A 17 -11.73 16.66 6.76
C TYR A 17 -11.74 15.89 8.09
N ARG A 18 -12.86 15.89 8.84
CA ARG A 18 -13.01 15.04 10.04
C ARG A 18 -12.94 13.55 9.68
N LEU A 19 -13.63 13.14 8.62
CA LEU A 19 -13.58 11.77 8.11
C LEU A 19 -12.15 11.41 7.68
N ARG A 20 -11.47 12.29 6.94
CA ARG A 20 -10.07 12.10 6.52
C ARG A 20 -9.15 11.84 7.71
N SER A 21 -9.22 12.66 8.77
CA SER A 21 -8.36 12.49 9.95
C SER A 21 -8.53 11.13 10.60
N THR A 22 -9.78 10.67 10.79
CA THR A 22 -10.03 9.34 11.37
C THR A 22 -9.65 8.20 10.43
N PHE A 23 -9.85 8.38 9.12
CA PHE A 23 -9.47 7.41 8.10
C PHE A 23 -7.96 7.17 8.08
N PHE A 24 -7.15 8.24 8.12
CA PHE A 24 -5.70 8.14 8.12
C PHE A 24 -5.18 7.37 9.33
N TYR A 25 -5.68 7.69 10.53
CA TYR A 25 -5.28 6.99 11.75
C TYR A 25 -5.67 5.51 11.74
N ARG A 26 -6.88 5.18 11.25
CA ARG A 26 -7.34 3.79 11.12
C ARG A 26 -6.49 3.02 10.12
N LYS A 27 -6.17 3.59 8.96
CA LYS A 27 -5.34 2.93 7.95
C LYS A 27 -3.90 2.72 8.40
N LEU A 28 -3.33 3.66 9.14
CA LEU A 28 -2.01 3.48 9.75
C LEU A 28 -1.97 2.25 10.68
N LYS A 29 -3.04 2.03 11.45
CA LYS A 29 -3.18 0.82 12.27
C LYS A 29 -3.41 -0.43 11.44
N GLU A 30 -4.31 -0.38 10.46
CA GLU A 30 -4.62 -1.51 9.57
C GLU A 30 -3.37 -2.03 8.84
N TYR A 31 -2.48 -1.13 8.42
CA TYR A 31 -1.24 -1.51 7.75
C TYR A 31 -0.13 -1.94 8.70
N ASN A 32 -0.34 -1.85 10.02
CA ASN A 32 0.64 -2.23 11.04
C ASN A 32 2.03 -1.60 10.84
N THR A 33 2.11 -0.41 10.20
CA THR A 33 3.36 0.20 9.76
C THR A 33 4.35 0.42 10.90
N LEU A 34 3.86 0.87 12.06
CA LEU A 34 4.71 1.14 13.22
C LEU A 34 5.34 -0.14 13.82
N SER A 35 4.81 -1.32 13.47
CA SER A 35 5.34 -2.61 13.95
C SER A 35 6.57 -3.08 13.18
N PHE A 36 6.84 -2.54 11.98
CA PHE A 36 7.90 -3.08 11.11
C PHE A 36 9.28 -2.97 11.74
N ASN A 37 9.59 -1.88 12.43
CA ASN A 37 10.88 -1.74 13.14
C ASN A 37 11.06 -2.86 14.17
N ALA A 38 10.01 -3.19 14.94
CA ALA A 38 10.07 -4.28 15.91
C ALA A 38 10.23 -5.64 15.22
N LYS A 39 9.51 -5.88 14.12
CA LYS A 39 9.59 -7.13 13.33
C LYS A 39 10.98 -7.34 12.75
N ILE A 40 11.57 -6.30 12.16
CA ILE A 40 12.93 -6.34 11.60
C ILE A 40 13.97 -6.52 12.72
N ASN A 41 13.84 -5.79 13.84
CA ASN A 41 14.77 -5.93 14.96
C ASN A 41 14.74 -7.34 15.58
N ALA A 42 13.58 -8.00 15.58
CA ALA A 42 13.46 -9.38 16.04
C ALA A 42 14.24 -10.40 15.17
N LEU A 43 14.62 -10.03 13.94
CA LEU A 43 15.42 -10.88 13.04
C LEU A 43 16.93 -10.70 13.23
N LEU A 44 17.38 -9.63 13.90
CA LEU A 44 18.81 -9.37 14.08
C LEU A 44 19.57 -10.51 14.78
N PRO A 45 19.04 -11.19 15.81
CA PRO A 45 19.72 -12.33 16.43
C PRO A 45 19.96 -13.50 15.47
N VAL A 46 19.12 -13.64 14.43
CA VAL A 46 19.20 -14.71 13.44
C VAL A 46 19.67 -14.24 12.06
N LYS A 47 20.21 -13.01 11.96
CA LYS A 47 20.66 -12.41 10.69
C LYS A 47 21.69 -13.30 9.95
N HIS A 48 22.49 -14.05 10.69
CA HIS A 48 23.51 -14.97 10.16
C HIS A 48 22.94 -16.13 9.34
N LEU A 49 21.63 -16.40 9.42
CA LEU A 49 20.95 -17.42 8.59
C LEU A 49 20.68 -16.95 7.15
N TYR A 50 20.85 -15.65 6.89
CA TYR A 50 20.69 -15.02 5.59
C TYR A 50 22.08 -14.72 5.02
N ASN A 51 22.51 -15.55 4.07
CA ASN A 51 23.77 -15.37 3.35
C ASN A 51 23.62 -14.20 2.36
N TRP A 52 24.60 -13.31 2.23
CA TRP A 52 24.53 -12.15 1.33
C TRP A 52 25.49 -12.21 0.13
N ASP A 53 26.15 -13.34 -0.12
CA ASP A 53 27.18 -13.48 -1.16
C ASP A 53 26.63 -13.23 -2.58
N ALA A 54 25.32 -13.42 -2.78
CA ALA A 54 24.64 -13.21 -4.05
C ALA A 54 24.01 -11.81 -4.17
N TRP A 55 24.40 -10.82 -3.35
CA TRP A 55 23.82 -9.48 -3.31
C TRP A 55 23.74 -8.80 -4.68
N VAL A 56 24.75 -8.98 -5.53
CA VAL A 56 24.78 -8.43 -6.92
C VAL A 56 23.60 -8.94 -7.73
N ASN A 57 23.23 -10.21 -7.58
CA ASN A 57 22.12 -10.82 -8.30
C ASN A 57 20.76 -10.36 -7.76
N TRP A 58 20.73 -9.65 -6.64
CA TRP A 58 19.52 -9.17 -5.98
C TRP A 58 19.30 -7.68 -6.22
N GLY A 59 19.97 -7.08 -7.20
CA GLY A 59 19.75 -5.68 -7.60
C GLY A 59 20.32 -4.66 -6.62
N ILE A 60 21.21 -5.07 -5.72
CA ILE A 60 21.87 -4.14 -4.79
C ILE A 60 23.06 -3.51 -5.52
N GLY A 61 23.12 -2.17 -5.53
CA GLY A 61 24.26 -1.41 -6.04
C GLY A 61 25.51 -1.54 -5.17
N GLU A 62 26.70 -1.50 -5.79
CA GLU A 62 27.99 -1.70 -5.11
C GLU A 62 28.29 -0.63 -4.05
N ASP A 63 28.06 0.64 -4.40
CA ASP A 63 28.28 1.77 -3.48
C ASP A 63 27.33 1.68 -2.28
N ALA A 64 26.03 1.50 -2.52
CA ALA A 64 25.04 1.27 -1.47
C ALA A 64 25.35 0.06 -0.59
N PHE A 65 25.77 -1.08 -1.17
CA PHE A 65 26.15 -2.27 -0.42
C PHE A 65 27.33 -1.98 0.50
N THR A 66 28.39 -1.38 -0.05
CA THR A 66 29.62 -1.05 0.69
C THR A 66 29.31 -0.08 1.82
N TYR A 67 28.56 0.99 1.53
CA TYR A 67 28.15 1.99 2.52
C TYR A 67 27.40 1.36 3.70
N ILE A 68 26.40 0.50 3.44
CA ILE A 68 25.61 -0.13 4.51
C ILE A 68 26.43 -1.20 5.25
N ASN A 69 27.26 -1.96 4.54
CA ASN A 69 28.08 -3.01 5.16
C ASN A 69 29.12 -2.44 6.14
N GLU A 70 29.60 -1.21 5.89
CA GLU A 70 30.53 -0.50 6.77
C GLU A 70 29.83 0.40 7.79
N HIS A 71 28.50 0.53 7.71
CA HIS A 71 27.73 1.43 8.55
C HIS A 71 27.66 0.94 10.02
N PRO A 72 27.95 1.78 11.03
CA PRO A 72 27.99 1.34 12.43
C PRO A 72 26.62 0.97 13.01
N ASP A 73 25.56 1.54 12.46
CA ASP A 73 24.21 1.46 13.00
C ASP A 73 23.26 0.53 12.25
N PHE A 74 23.64 0.04 11.08
CA PHE A 74 22.77 -0.71 10.20
C PHE A 74 23.27 -2.11 9.94
N GLU A 75 22.31 -2.99 9.70
CA GLU A 75 22.54 -4.35 9.23
C GLU A 75 21.88 -4.50 7.87
N LEU A 76 22.47 -5.29 6.97
CA LEU A 76 21.96 -5.49 5.61
C LEU A 76 20.48 -5.88 5.59
N ILE A 77 20.04 -6.72 6.54
CA ILE A 77 18.65 -7.17 6.66
C ILE A 77 17.67 -6.04 7.00
N GLN A 78 18.12 -4.93 7.59
CA GLN A 78 17.26 -3.77 7.86
C GLN A 78 17.05 -2.92 6.61
N ILE A 79 17.95 -3.01 5.63
CA ILE A 79 17.98 -2.10 4.49
C ILE A 79 17.57 -2.84 3.22
N PHE A 80 18.27 -3.92 2.90
CA PHE A 80 18.04 -4.66 1.66
C PHE A 80 17.08 -5.83 1.86
N CYS A 81 16.31 -6.09 0.81
CA CYS A 81 15.36 -7.17 0.72
C CYS A 81 16.07 -8.46 0.30
N HIS A 82 16.13 -9.45 1.18
CA HIS A 82 16.65 -10.78 0.86
C HIS A 82 15.50 -11.68 0.30
N PRO A 83 15.68 -12.39 -0.84
CA PRO A 83 14.61 -13.21 -1.45
C PRO A 83 14.01 -14.28 -0.51
N ARG A 84 14.89 -15.03 0.19
CA ARG A 84 14.46 -16.00 1.22
C ARG A 84 13.64 -15.36 2.34
N LEU A 85 14.06 -14.19 2.83
CA LEU A 85 13.39 -13.51 3.94
C LEU A 85 11.94 -13.19 3.63
N ILE A 86 11.64 -12.61 2.46
CA ILE A 86 10.27 -12.26 2.09
C ILE A 86 9.40 -13.48 1.75
N ARG A 87 9.99 -14.66 1.55
CA ARG A 87 9.25 -15.93 1.45
C ARG A 87 8.87 -16.47 2.84
N GLU A 88 9.78 -16.36 3.80
CA GLU A 88 9.58 -16.81 5.19
C GLU A 88 8.70 -15.82 5.99
N HIS A 89 8.81 -14.53 5.68
CA HIS A 89 8.15 -13.42 6.37
C HIS A 89 7.47 -12.48 5.37
N SER A 90 6.44 -12.96 4.68
CA SER A 90 5.78 -12.25 3.58
C SER A 90 5.22 -10.87 3.95
N THR A 91 4.84 -10.66 5.21
CA THR A 91 4.41 -9.31 5.68
C THR A 91 5.52 -8.26 5.59
N LEU A 92 6.80 -8.65 5.57
CA LEU A 92 7.92 -7.72 5.38
C LEU A 92 8.04 -7.19 3.95
N LEU A 93 7.29 -7.73 2.98
CA LEU A 93 7.18 -7.13 1.66
C LEU A 93 6.72 -5.68 1.74
N ALA A 94 5.75 -5.39 2.61
CA ALA A 94 5.29 -4.03 2.82
C ALA A 94 6.40 -3.14 3.39
N TYR A 95 7.26 -3.65 4.26
CA TYR A 95 8.41 -2.89 4.78
C TYR A 95 9.37 -2.51 3.65
N TYR A 96 9.91 -3.49 2.93
CA TYR A 96 10.89 -3.25 1.86
C TYR A 96 10.32 -2.41 0.72
N ARG A 97 9.05 -2.66 0.35
CA ARG A 97 8.37 -1.84 -0.65
C ARG A 97 8.26 -0.37 -0.21
N ASN A 98 7.92 -0.12 1.06
CA ASN A 98 7.72 1.25 1.54
C ASN A 98 9.05 2.00 1.67
N ILE A 99 10.14 1.36 2.14
CA ILE A 99 11.47 2.01 2.18
C ILE A 99 12.08 2.17 0.78
N ALA A 100 11.69 1.33 -0.19
CA ALA A 100 11.95 1.53 -1.62
C ALA A 100 11.09 2.65 -2.24
N ALA A 101 10.22 3.31 -1.47
CA ALA A 101 9.28 4.34 -1.92
C ALA A 101 8.34 3.90 -3.07
N LEU A 102 8.01 2.61 -3.16
CA LEU A 102 7.17 2.06 -4.22
C LEU A 102 5.72 1.87 -3.80
N SER A 103 4.78 2.18 -4.69
CA SER A 103 3.36 1.84 -4.50
C SER A 103 3.08 0.38 -4.90
N GLN A 104 2.04 -0.24 -4.31
CA GLN A 104 1.59 -1.57 -4.72
C GLN A 104 1.27 -1.66 -6.23
N LYS A 105 0.77 -0.55 -6.83
CA LYS A 105 0.50 -0.47 -8.27
C LYS A 105 1.79 -0.49 -9.10
N ALA A 106 2.82 0.24 -8.65
CA ALA A 106 4.12 0.25 -9.31
C ALA A 106 4.74 -1.15 -9.32
N VAL A 107 4.69 -1.86 -8.19
CA VAL A 107 5.17 -3.24 -8.10
C VAL A 107 4.42 -4.15 -9.08
N LYS A 108 3.08 -4.09 -9.11
CA LYS A 108 2.29 -4.88 -10.06
C LYS A 108 2.63 -4.57 -11.52
N TYR A 109 2.91 -3.31 -11.85
CA TYR A 109 3.27 -2.89 -13.21
C TYR A 109 4.66 -3.37 -13.61
N LEU A 110 5.65 -3.26 -12.71
CA LEU A 110 7.05 -3.52 -13.02
C LEU A 110 7.41 -5.02 -12.98
N VAL A 111 6.83 -5.79 -12.05
CA VAL A 111 7.16 -7.22 -11.86
C VAL A 111 5.95 -8.15 -12.00
N GLY A 112 4.76 -7.62 -12.30
CA GLY A 112 3.56 -8.46 -12.49
C GLY A 112 3.01 -9.09 -11.20
N VAL A 113 3.53 -8.72 -10.03
CA VAL A 113 3.13 -9.30 -8.73
C VAL A 113 2.11 -8.40 -8.03
N ASP A 114 0.94 -8.96 -7.71
CA ASP A 114 -0.05 -8.32 -6.86
C ASP A 114 0.25 -8.58 -5.38
N VAL A 115 1.05 -7.68 -4.79
CA VAL A 115 1.51 -7.78 -3.40
C VAL A 115 0.43 -7.45 -2.38
N LYS A 116 -0.71 -6.87 -2.80
CA LYS A 116 -1.73 -6.34 -1.88
C LYS A 116 -2.24 -7.40 -0.89
N LYS A 117 -2.54 -8.61 -1.39
CA LYS A 117 -3.05 -9.70 -0.55
C LYS A 117 -1.97 -10.33 0.33
N ILE A 118 -0.74 -10.31 -0.14
CA ILE A 118 0.40 -10.94 0.53
C ILE A 118 0.84 -10.09 1.73
N GLU A 119 0.89 -8.76 1.55
CA GLU A 119 1.28 -7.81 2.59
C GLU A 119 0.36 -7.83 3.82
N THR A 120 -0.91 -8.20 3.63
CA THR A 120 -1.92 -8.24 4.71
C THR A 120 -2.11 -9.63 5.32
N ASP A 121 -1.38 -10.64 4.85
CA ASP A 121 -1.60 -12.03 5.24
C ASP A 121 -0.70 -12.44 6.40
N GLU A 122 -1.16 -12.18 7.62
CA GLU A 122 -0.43 -12.52 8.86
C GLU A 122 -0.26 -14.04 9.05
N GLU A 123 -1.12 -14.85 8.45
CA GLU A 123 -1.06 -16.32 8.50
C GLU A 123 -0.10 -16.92 7.47
N ASN A 124 0.53 -16.10 6.62
CA ASN A 124 1.48 -16.53 5.59
C ASN A 124 0.94 -17.65 4.66
N ARG A 125 -0.36 -17.61 4.36
CA ARG A 125 -1.08 -18.49 3.43
C ARG A 125 -0.67 -18.26 1.99
N TYR A 126 -0.29 -17.03 1.63
CA TYR A 126 0.25 -16.71 0.31
C TYR A 126 1.77 -16.90 0.28
N SER A 127 2.21 -18.02 -0.28
CA SER A 127 3.63 -18.26 -0.51
C SER A 127 4.11 -17.59 -1.82
N LEU A 128 5.22 -16.86 -1.74
CA LEU A 128 5.93 -16.39 -2.92
C LEU A 128 6.77 -17.51 -3.52
N THR A 129 6.64 -17.72 -4.83
CA THR A 129 7.59 -18.54 -5.59
C THR A 129 8.97 -17.89 -5.56
N GLU A 130 10.00 -18.70 -5.77
CA GLU A 130 11.39 -18.22 -5.77
C GLU A 130 11.62 -17.11 -6.79
N ASP A 131 11.16 -17.31 -8.03
CA ASP A 131 11.28 -16.30 -9.10
C ASP A 131 10.60 -14.97 -8.75
N LYS A 132 9.43 -15.02 -8.10
CA LYS A 132 8.72 -13.80 -7.68
C LYS A 132 9.43 -13.11 -6.53
N ALA A 133 9.96 -13.88 -5.58
CA ALA A 133 10.74 -13.33 -4.49
C ALA A 133 12.03 -12.68 -4.99
N LEU A 134 12.70 -13.31 -5.95
CA LEU A 134 13.88 -12.73 -6.60
C LEU A 134 13.54 -11.44 -7.34
N ALA A 135 12.49 -11.43 -8.17
CA ALA A 135 12.08 -10.24 -8.90
C ALA A 135 11.68 -9.07 -7.98
N LEU A 136 10.97 -9.35 -6.87
CA LEU A 136 10.64 -8.35 -5.86
C LEU A 136 11.88 -7.82 -5.14
N SER A 137 12.79 -8.73 -4.76
CA SER A 137 14.06 -8.38 -4.12
C SER A 137 14.89 -7.46 -5.01
N GLN A 138 15.07 -7.82 -6.28
CA GLN A 138 15.74 -6.99 -7.29
C GLN A 138 15.09 -5.61 -7.40
N LEU A 139 13.78 -5.55 -7.64
CA LEU A 139 13.06 -4.29 -7.79
C LEU A 139 13.23 -3.38 -6.55
N PHE A 140 13.07 -3.93 -5.36
CA PHE A 140 13.16 -3.16 -4.13
C PHE A 140 14.59 -2.68 -3.88
N ASN A 141 15.56 -3.58 -4.00
CA ASN A 141 16.96 -3.25 -3.76
C ASN A 141 17.50 -2.24 -4.76
N GLU A 142 17.10 -2.30 -6.03
CA GLU A 142 17.50 -1.29 -7.03
C GLU A 142 17.05 0.12 -6.58
N HIS A 143 15.81 0.26 -6.13
CA HIS A 143 15.29 1.54 -5.66
C HIS A 143 15.91 1.98 -4.33
N ILE A 144 16.14 1.04 -3.41
CA ILE A 144 16.79 1.31 -2.12
C ILE A 144 18.24 1.75 -2.35
N SER A 145 18.96 1.09 -3.25
CA SER A 145 20.31 1.50 -3.66
C SER A 145 20.30 2.89 -4.26
N LEU A 146 19.39 3.21 -5.19
CA LEU A 146 19.27 4.57 -5.74
C LEU A 146 19.00 5.63 -4.66
N ILE A 147 18.19 5.32 -3.64
CA ILE A 147 17.95 6.23 -2.51
C ILE A 147 19.24 6.43 -1.72
N ILE A 148 19.92 5.36 -1.34
CA ILE A 148 21.18 5.41 -0.58
C ILE A 148 22.24 6.17 -1.36
N ASP A 149 22.40 5.87 -2.65
CA ASP A 149 23.38 6.49 -3.55
C ASP A 149 23.12 8.00 -3.72
N SER A 150 21.85 8.42 -3.64
CA SER A 150 21.48 9.84 -3.66
C SER A 150 21.69 10.57 -2.34
N SER A 151 21.90 9.83 -1.24
CA SER A 151 22.03 10.33 0.13
C SER A 151 23.29 9.81 0.83
N ILE A 152 24.33 9.44 0.07
CA ILE A 152 25.57 8.90 0.63
C ILE A 152 26.08 9.90 1.68
N GLU A 153 26.46 9.39 2.85
CA GLU A 153 26.98 10.09 4.04
C GLU A 153 25.97 10.56 5.10
N SER A 154 24.64 10.44 4.90
CA SER A 154 23.68 10.93 5.92
C SER A 154 22.62 9.95 6.39
N LEU A 155 22.49 8.75 5.83
CA LEU A 155 21.36 7.86 6.14
C LEU A 155 21.32 7.49 7.64
N THR A 156 20.22 7.85 8.30
CA THR A 156 19.94 7.53 9.71
C THR A 156 18.74 6.59 9.87
N LYS A 157 18.61 5.97 11.05
CA LYS A 157 17.44 5.13 11.40
C LYS A 157 16.14 5.94 11.33
N GLU A 158 16.21 7.21 11.71
CA GLU A 158 15.11 8.17 11.68
C GLU A 158 14.69 8.49 10.25
N GLU A 159 15.62 8.66 9.32
CA GLU A 159 15.31 8.89 7.90
C GLU A 159 14.71 7.64 7.25
N LEU A 160 15.25 6.45 7.52
CA LEU A 160 14.66 5.20 7.04
C LEU A 160 13.22 5.04 7.52
N TYR A 161 12.98 5.33 8.80
CA TYR A 161 11.64 5.34 9.37
C TYR A 161 10.76 6.44 8.79
N GLY A 162 11.34 7.61 8.50
CA GLY A 162 10.68 8.71 7.80
C GLY A 162 10.19 8.32 6.41
N ILE A 163 11.03 7.63 5.61
CA ILE A 163 10.65 7.11 4.30
C ILE A 163 9.52 6.10 4.42
N LEU A 164 9.61 5.16 5.37
CA LEU A 164 8.56 4.18 5.66
C LEU A 164 7.21 4.87 5.92
N LEU A 165 7.19 5.90 6.79
CA LEU A 165 5.98 6.65 7.12
C LEU A 165 5.48 7.51 5.96
N ALA A 166 6.37 8.16 5.21
CA ALA A 166 6.01 8.99 4.06
C ALA A 166 5.37 8.16 2.94
N SER A 167 5.97 7.01 2.63
CA SER A 167 5.46 6.07 1.63
C SER A 167 4.12 5.45 2.05
N THR A 168 4.00 5.07 3.32
CA THR A 168 2.72 4.64 3.90
C THR A 168 1.66 5.76 3.81
N GLY A 169 2.02 7.00 4.14
CA GLY A 169 1.15 8.15 4.05
C GLY A 169 0.61 8.39 2.63
N ALA A 170 1.47 8.24 1.61
CA ALA A 170 1.06 8.30 0.21
C ALA A 170 0.08 7.17 -0.16
N GLN A 171 0.31 5.96 0.34
CA GLN A 171 -0.62 4.83 0.17
C GLN A 171 -1.98 5.08 0.84
N ILE A 172 -1.98 5.65 2.05
CA ILE A 172 -3.20 6.02 2.77
C ILE A 172 -3.96 7.11 2.01
N ASP A 173 -3.27 8.13 1.50
CA ASP A 173 -3.91 9.19 0.71
C ASP A 173 -4.53 8.65 -0.58
N GLY A 174 -3.83 7.75 -1.28
CA GLY A 174 -4.40 7.04 -2.42
C GLY A 174 -5.66 6.25 -2.05
N SER A 175 -5.66 5.59 -0.89
CA SER A 175 -6.83 4.86 -0.39
C SER A 175 -7.99 5.78 -0.02
N TRP A 176 -7.69 6.96 0.55
CA TRP A 176 -8.69 7.97 0.87
C TRP A 176 -9.40 8.50 -0.39
N ARG A 177 -8.63 8.82 -1.44
CA ARG A 177 -9.19 9.29 -2.72
C ARG A 177 -10.11 8.25 -3.34
N ASN A 178 -9.73 6.97 -3.28
CA ASN A 178 -10.58 5.87 -3.77
C ASN A 178 -11.86 5.74 -2.94
N ALA A 179 -11.78 5.80 -1.61
CA ALA A 179 -12.94 5.69 -0.73
C ALA A 179 -13.95 6.83 -0.94
N ILE A 180 -13.47 8.07 -1.09
CA ILE A 180 -14.34 9.21 -1.40
C ILE A 180 -14.95 9.08 -2.80
N GLY A 181 -14.19 8.61 -3.79
CA GLY A 181 -14.71 8.34 -5.13
C GLY A 181 -15.83 7.30 -5.13
N GLU A 182 -15.67 6.23 -4.37
CA GLU A 182 -16.67 5.17 -4.23
C GLU A 182 -17.96 5.68 -3.56
N GLU A 183 -17.85 6.49 -2.51
CA GLU A 183 -19.03 7.11 -1.88
C GLU A 183 -19.74 8.11 -2.80
N ALA A 184 -18.98 8.90 -3.57
CA ALA A 184 -19.56 9.80 -4.57
C ALA A 184 -20.30 9.03 -5.68
N GLU A 185 -19.70 7.93 -6.18
CA GLU A 185 -20.32 7.04 -7.16
C GLU A 185 -21.66 6.49 -6.63
N LYS A 186 -21.71 6.03 -5.38
CA LYS A 186 -22.94 5.54 -4.73
C LYS A 186 -24.03 6.61 -4.63
N VAL A 187 -23.67 7.85 -4.28
CA VAL A 187 -24.64 8.96 -4.19
C VAL A 187 -25.24 9.28 -5.55
N VAL A 188 -24.42 9.41 -6.58
CA VAL A 188 -24.89 9.65 -7.96
C VAL A 188 -25.76 8.49 -8.44
N GLN A 189 -25.34 7.25 -8.20
CA GLN A 189 -26.11 6.07 -8.57
C GLN A 189 -27.50 6.08 -7.90
N ARG A 190 -27.59 6.42 -6.61
CA ARG A 190 -28.89 6.52 -5.91
C ARG A 190 -29.79 7.61 -6.50
N LEU A 191 -29.24 8.77 -6.85
CA LEU A 191 -30.00 9.85 -7.48
C LEU A 191 -30.54 9.42 -8.85
N LEU A 192 -29.70 8.81 -9.69
CA LEU A 192 -30.12 8.31 -11.01
C LEU A 192 -31.20 7.23 -10.90
N ILE A 193 -31.04 6.29 -9.95
CA ILE A 193 -32.04 5.25 -9.71
C ILE A 193 -33.36 5.87 -9.24
N LYS A 194 -33.31 6.85 -8.34
CA LYS A 194 -34.50 7.55 -7.84
C LYS A 194 -35.25 8.24 -8.98
N GLU A 195 -34.56 9.05 -9.79
CA GLU A 195 -35.16 9.74 -10.94
C GLU A 195 -35.70 8.74 -11.97
N ALA A 196 -34.94 7.70 -12.31
CA ALA A 196 -35.41 6.68 -13.25
C ALA A 196 -36.63 5.91 -12.70
N LYS A 197 -36.75 5.73 -11.39
CA LYS A 197 -37.95 5.17 -10.75
C LYS A 197 -39.14 6.12 -10.85
N GLU A 198 -38.96 7.39 -10.48
CA GLU A 198 -40.04 8.40 -10.50
C GLU A 198 -40.62 8.59 -11.91
N HIS A 199 -39.79 8.44 -12.94
CA HIS A 199 -40.19 8.57 -14.34
C HIS A 199 -40.54 7.25 -15.04
N ASN A 200 -40.59 6.11 -14.32
CA ASN A 200 -40.83 4.77 -14.89
C ASN A 200 -39.86 4.37 -16.02
N LEU A 201 -38.59 4.74 -15.90
CA LEU A 201 -37.51 4.48 -16.87
C LEU A 201 -36.65 3.25 -16.52
N LEU A 202 -36.88 2.61 -15.36
CA LEU A 202 -36.15 1.42 -14.92
C LEU A 202 -36.71 0.14 -15.56
N ALA A 203 -35.88 -0.56 -16.33
CA ALA A 203 -36.22 -1.87 -16.91
C ALA A 203 -35.45 -3.03 -16.26
N ALA A 204 -34.17 -2.84 -15.95
CA ALA A 204 -33.32 -3.87 -15.32
C ALA A 204 -32.07 -3.27 -14.68
N PHE A 205 -31.47 -4.01 -13.75
CA PHE A 205 -30.14 -3.79 -13.22
C PHE A 205 -29.16 -4.81 -13.81
N ILE A 206 -27.96 -4.33 -14.16
CA ILE A 206 -26.86 -5.17 -14.64
C ILE A 206 -25.74 -5.06 -13.60
N PRO A 207 -25.50 -6.11 -12.79
CA PRO A 207 -24.44 -6.08 -11.80
C PRO A 207 -23.07 -5.99 -12.47
N ARG A 208 -22.16 -5.21 -11.88
CA ARG A 208 -20.82 -4.97 -12.43
C ARG A 208 -19.95 -6.24 -12.51
N VAL A 209 -20.27 -7.27 -11.72
CA VAL A 209 -19.46 -8.49 -11.55
C VAL A 209 -20.16 -9.74 -12.10
N SER A 210 -21.36 -9.59 -12.69
CA SER A 210 -22.09 -10.71 -13.28
C SER A 210 -22.69 -10.32 -14.62
N THR A 211 -22.88 -11.28 -15.51
CA THR A 211 -23.66 -11.09 -16.75
C THR A 211 -25.16 -11.28 -16.52
N ALA A 212 -25.59 -11.38 -15.26
CA ALA A 212 -27.00 -11.55 -14.93
C ALA A 212 -27.74 -10.23 -15.19
N ILE A 213 -28.94 -10.33 -15.75
CA ILE A 213 -29.85 -9.19 -15.89
C ILE A 213 -30.92 -9.37 -14.82
N GLU A 214 -30.95 -8.47 -13.85
CA GLU A 214 -31.98 -8.45 -12.83
C GLU A 214 -33.10 -7.52 -13.29
N LEU A 215 -34.20 -8.09 -13.80
CA LEU A 215 -35.36 -7.30 -14.22
C LEU A 215 -35.88 -6.46 -13.06
N TYR A 216 -36.16 -5.19 -13.34
CA TYR A 216 -36.71 -4.28 -12.36
C TYR A 216 -38.11 -4.77 -11.97
N ASN A 217 -38.31 -5.05 -10.68
CA ASN A 217 -39.62 -5.35 -10.12
C ASN A 217 -39.97 -4.25 -9.09
N PRO A 218 -40.99 -3.42 -9.35
CA PRO A 218 -41.38 -2.33 -8.45
C PRO A 218 -41.84 -2.81 -7.06
N ASP A 219 -42.29 -4.07 -6.93
CA ASP A 219 -42.83 -4.65 -5.69
C ASP A 219 -41.76 -5.21 -4.73
N LYS A 220 -40.48 -5.22 -5.13
CA LYS A 220 -39.38 -5.84 -4.36
C LYS A 220 -38.46 -4.85 -3.61
N LEU A 221 -38.77 -3.56 -3.62
CA LEU A 221 -37.88 -2.48 -3.15
C LEU A 221 -38.39 -1.74 -1.90
N GLU A 222 -39.25 -2.38 -1.09
CA GLU A 222 -39.47 -1.95 0.29
C GLU A 222 -38.41 -2.60 1.20
N GLU A 223 -37.13 -2.21 1.05
CA GLU A 223 -36.07 -2.32 2.06
C GLU A 223 -34.81 -1.53 1.64
#